data_AF-A0A1F6U2N9-F1
#
_entry.id   AF-A0A1F6U2N9-F1
#
_cell.length_a   1.000
_cell.length_b   1.000
_cell.length_c   1.000
_cell.angle_alpha   90.00
_cell.angle_beta   90.00
_cell.angle_gamma   90.00
#
_symmetry.space_group_name_H-M   'P 1'
#
loop_
_entity.id
_entity.type
_entity.pdbx_description
1 polymer ?
#
loop_
_entity_poly.entity_id
_entity_poly.type
_entity_poly.pdbx_seq_one_letter_code
_entity_poly.pdbx_strand_id
1 'polypeptide(L)'
;MATDRKKGHFTFRTAAVLLMASAAWELLSITSEVPLFGEVRGGISAGISHLVYAALFLGLGIGLWSARRWGYTLVFVTTALYTLDKLQLILDRMALETFIKARMSGFESQLQSQGIDETLITQAIVLMAVVVVLCWWGFALYTWWRRDYFKDNG
;
A
#
# COMPACT_ATOMS: atom_id res chain seq x y z
N MET A 1 3.57 39.17 8.32
CA MET A 1 2.89 38.49 7.20
C MET A 1 2.78 37.01 7.53
N ALA A 2 1.61 36.53 7.94
CA ALA A 2 1.38 35.09 8.00
C ALA A 2 1.37 34.60 6.54
N THR A 3 2.32 33.75 6.18
CA THR A 3 2.27 33.07 4.88
C THR A 3 1.06 32.16 4.92
N ASP A 4 0.02 32.51 4.17
CA ASP A 4 -1.21 31.72 4.11
C ASP A 4 -0.89 30.37 3.46
N ARG A 5 -0.51 29.39 4.28
CA ARG A 5 -0.19 28.04 3.82
C ARG A 5 -1.49 27.41 3.34
N LYS A 6 -1.50 26.96 2.09
CA LYS A 6 -2.64 26.24 1.51
C LYS A 6 -3.11 25.11 2.43
N LYS A 7 -4.43 25.02 2.62
CA LYS A 7 -5.04 23.95 3.44
C LYS A 7 -4.60 22.58 2.93
N GLY A 8 -4.19 21.71 3.85
CA GLY A 8 -3.68 20.38 3.55
C GLY A 8 -2.15 20.28 3.39
N HIS A 9 -1.42 21.40 3.42
CA HIS A 9 0.04 21.40 3.26
C HIS A 9 0.77 20.47 4.23
N PHE A 10 0.43 20.52 5.53
CA PHE A 10 1.03 19.63 6.53
C PHE A 10 0.74 18.16 6.22
N THR A 11 -0.53 17.82 5.99
CA THR A 11 -0.95 16.44 5.72
C THR A 11 -0.28 15.86 4.48
N PHE A 12 -0.23 16.60 3.36
CA PHE A 12 0.41 16.13 2.15
C PHE A 12 1.93 16.01 2.28
N ARG A 13 2.59 16.90 3.03
CA ARG A 13 4.03 16.83 3.25
C ARG A 13 4.42 15.67 4.16
N THR A 14 3.66 15.43 5.22
CA THR A 14 3.86 14.26 6.09
C THR A 14 3.61 12.96 5.33
N ALA A 15 2.49 12.88 4.59
CA ALA A 15 2.20 11.73 3.73
C ALA A 15 3.32 11.50 2.71
N ALA A 16 3.84 12.56 2.09
CA ALA A 16 4.95 12.45 1.15
C ALA A 16 6.20 11.82 1.76
N VAL A 17 6.59 12.25 2.97
CA VAL A 17 7.75 11.69 3.67
C VAL A 17 7.52 10.21 3.99
N LEU A 18 6.34 9.86 4.50
CA LEU A 18 6.01 8.46 4.80
C LEU A 18 6.03 7.59 3.54
N LEU A 19 5.49 8.08 2.43
CA LEU A 19 5.51 7.36 1.15
C LEU A 19 6.93 7.21 0.59
N MET A 20 7.78 8.22 0.72
CA MET A 20 9.20 8.08 0.34
C MET A 20 9.93 7.07 1.23
N ALA A 21 9.60 7.01 2.53
CA ALA A 21 10.14 6.00 3.43
C ALA A 21 9.63 4.59 3.05
N SER A 22 8.36 4.44 2.69
CA SER A 22 7.81 3.17 2.15
C SER A 22 8.53 2.75 0.87
N ALA A 23 8.86 3.67 -0.03
CA ALA A 23 9.64 3.38 -1.23
C ALA A 23 11.04 2.83 -0.89
N ALA A 24 11.72 3.43 0.09
CA ALA A 24 13.00 2.91 0.57
C ALA A 24 12.87 1.51 1.16
N TRP A 25 11.79 1.27 1.92
CA TRP A 25 11.51 -0.06 2.49
C TRP A 25 11.27 -1.13 1.43
N GLU A 26 10.51 -0.82 0.37
CA GLU A 26 10.30 -1.72 -0.77
C GLU A 26 11.62 -2.13 -1.43
N LEU A 27 12.55 -1.19 -1.59
CA LEU A 27 13.88 -1.47 -2.15
C LEU A 27 14.72 -2.38 -1.24
N LEU A 28 14.62 -2.23 0.08
CA LEU A 28 15.27 -3.12 1.04
C LEU A 28 14.62 -4.52 1.05
N SER A 29 13.36 -4.61 0.68
CA SER A 29 12.55 -5.83 0.69
C SER A 29 12.53 -6.58 -0.64
N ILE A 30 13.36 -6.17 -1.62
CA ILE A 30 13.25 -6.59 -3.04
C ILE A 30 13.31 -8.11 -3.29
N THR A 31 13.91 -8.87 -2.37
CA THR A 31 14.01 -10.34 -2.45
C THR A 31 12.85 -11.07 -1.78
N SER A 32 11.92 -10.33 -1.17
CA SER A 32 10.79 -10.92 -0.45
C SER A 32 9.78 -11.50 -1.43
N GLU A 33 9.13 -12.58 -1.03
CA GLU A 33 8.05 -13.16 -1.81
C GLU A 33 6.78 -12.30 -1.69
N VAL A 34 6.07 -12.15 -2.81
CA VAL A 34 4.85 -11.35 -2.88
C VAL A 34 3.72 -12.21 -3.42
N PRO A 35 2.54 -12.20 -2.78
CA PRO A 35 1.34 -12.82 -3.34
C PRO A 35 0.91 -11.99 -4.56
N LEU A 36 1.10 -12.54 -5.76
CA LEU A 36 0.81 -11.89 -7.03
C LEU A 36 0.04 -12.85 -7.92
N PHE A 37 -1.11 -12.40 -8.40
CA PHE A 37 -1.95 -13.16 -9.33
C PHE A 37 -2.41 -14.54 -8.85
N GLY A 38 -2.70 -14.70 -7.55
CA GLY A 38 -3.14 -16.00 -7.03
C GLY A 38 -2.01 -16.99 -6.73
N GLU A 39 -0.76 -16.55 -6.84
CA GLU A 39 0.41 -17.36 -6.52
C GLU A 39 1.40 -16.58 -5.67
N VAL A 40 2.12 -17.28 -4.80
CA VAL A 40 3.26 -16.69 -4.10
C VAL A 40 4.42 -16.64 -5.08
N ARG A 41 4.74 -15.44 -5.57
CA ARG A 41 5.83 -15.25 -6.52
C ARG A 41 7.08 -14.79 -5.78
N GLY A 42 8.17 -15.52 -6.00
CA GLY A 42 9.52 -15.15 -5.57
C GLY A 42 10.39 -14.69 -6.75
N GLY A 43 11.67 -14.46 -6.48
CA GLY A 43 12.68 -14.21 -7.51
C GLY A 43 12.44 -12.94 -8.34
N ILE A 44 12.72 -13.00 -9.64
CA ILE A 44 12.71 -11.82 -10.54
C ILE A 44 11.32 -11.17 -10.60
N SER A 45 10.24 -11.96 -10.63
CA SER A 45 8.87 -11.43 -10.66
C SER A 45 8.48 -10.67 -9.39
N ALA A 46 8.95 -11.12 -8.22
CA ALA A 46 8.75 -10.42 -6.96
C ALA A 46 9.54 -9.11 -6.95
N GLY A 47 10.81 -9.16 -7.38
CA GLY A 47 11.66 -7.99 -7.50
C GLY A 47 11.09 -6.91 -8.42
N ILE A 48 10.54 -7.28 -9.58
CA ILE A 48 9.85 -6.33 -10.48
C ILE A 48 8.68 -5.66 -9.76
N SER A 49 7.91 -6.42 -8.99
CA SER A 49 6.73 -5.87 -8.29
C SER A 49 7.13 -4.92 -7.17
N HIS A 50 8.16 -5.25 -6.40
CA HIS A 50 8.76 -4.35 -5.42
C HIS A 50 9.28 -3.06 -6.08
N LEU A 51 9.93 -3.16 -7.24
CA LEU A 51 10.39 -1.98 -7.99
C LEU A 51 9.22 -1.10 -8.48
N VAL A 52 8.13 -1.71 -8.96
CA VAL A 52 6.93 -0.97 -9.39
C VAL A 52 6.32 -0.23 -8.20
N TYR A 53 6.14 -0.90 -7.05
CA TYR A 53 5.61 -0.26 -5.85
C TYR A 53 6.56 0.80 -5.27
N ALA A 54 7.87 0.57 -5.29
CA ALA A 54 8.87 1.56 -4.89
C ALA A 54 8.79 2.81 -5.77
N ALA A 55 8.74 2.65 -7.09
CA ALA A 55 8.62 3.77 -8.03
C ALA A 55 7.29 4.52 -7.84
N LEU A 56 6.21 3.79 -7.59
CA LEU A 56 4.89 4.36 -7.36
C LEU A 56 4.83 5.16 -6.05
N PHE A 57 5.38 4.62 -4.95
CA PHE A 57 5.44 5.33 -3.66
C PHE A 57 6.38 6.54 -3.71
N LEU A 58 7.52 6.42 -4.38
CA LEU A 58 8.44 7.53 -4.58
C LEU A 58 7.79 8.62 -5.45
N GLY A 59 7.11 8.22 -6.53
CA GLY A 59 6.32 9.09 -7.37
C GLY A 59 5.26 9.84 -6.58
N LEU A 60 4.42 9.15 -5.81
CA LEU A 60 3.44 9.80 -4.92
C LEU A 60 4.11 10.77 -3.95
N GLY A 61 5.20 10.35 -3.30
CA GLY A 61 5.95 11.17 -2.37
C GLY A 61 6.39 12.48 -3.00
N ILE A 62 7.05 12.41 -4.16
CA ILE A 62 7.51 13.58 -4.91
C ILE A 62 6.31 14.43 -5.38
N GLY A 63 5.26 13.81 -5.90
CA GLY A 63 4.09 14.51 -6.44
C GLY A 63 3.33 15.29 -5.38
N LEU A 64 3.17 14.69 -4.19
CA LEU A 64 2.57 15.33 -3.02
C LEU A 64 3.48 16.40 -2.44
N TRP A 65 4.80 16.15 -2.35
CA TRP A 65 5.75 17.14 -1.85
C TRP A 65 5.79 18.39 -2.74
N SER A 66 5.94 18.21 -4.05
CA SER A 66 6.00 19.30 -5.02
C SER A 66 4.62 19.91 -5.36
N ALA A 67 3.53 19.36 -4.82
CA ALA A 67 2.16 19.76 -5.12
C ALA A 67 1.84 19.79 -6.63
N ARG A 68 2.37 18.82 -7.39
CA ARG A 68 2.18 18.74 -8.85
C ARG A 68 0.81 18.13 -9.19
N ARG A 69 0.20 18.57 -10.29
CA ARG A 69 -1.08 18.02 -10.81
C ARG A 69 -1.04 16.51 -11.09
N TRP A 70 0.11 16.00 -11.50
CA TRP A 70 0.28 14.56 -11.69
C TRP A 70 0.24 13.81 -10.36
N GLY A 71 0.70 14.40 -9.25
CA GLY A 71 0.63 13.79 -7.91
C GLY A 71 -0.80 13.56 -7.46
N TYR A 72 -1.69 14.52 -7.72
CA TYR A 72 -3.13 14.37 -7.53
C TYR A 72 -3.67 13.15 -8.30
N THR A 73 -3.35 13.05 -9.59
CA THR A 73 -3.81 11.95 -10.44
C THR A 73 -3.26 10.60 -9.97
N LEU A 74 -1.99 10.60 -9.56
CA LEU A 74 -1.29 9.39 -9.13
C LEU A 74 -1.83 8.82 -7.82
N VAL A 75 -2.41 9.66 -6.94
CA VAL A 75 -3.16 9.17 -5.75
C VAL A 75 -4.34 8.29 -6.16
N PHE A 76 -5.13 8.70 -7.16
CA PHE A 76 -6.27 7.91 -7.64
C PHE A 76 -5.83 6.64 -8.36
N VAL A 77 -4.82 6.74 -9.23
CA VAL A 77 -4.25 5.57 -9.92
C VAL A 77 -3.74 4.55 -8.90
N THR A 78 -2.99 4.99 -7.90
CA THR A 78 -2.49 4.12 -6.83
C THR A 78 -3.63 3.50 -6.04
N THR A 79 -4.63 4.29 -5.66
CA THR A 79 -5.79 3.78 -4.92
C THR A 79 -6.54 2.71 -5.70
N ALA A 80 -6.71 2.89 -7.00
CA ALA A 80 -7.32 1.90 -7.88
C ALA A 80 -6.47 0.63 -7.99
N LEU A 81 -5.15 0.76 -8.21
CA LEU A 81 -4.23 -0.38 -8.26
C LEU A 81 -4.24 -1.16 -6.94
N TYR A 82 -4.18 -0.47 -5.80
CA TYR A 82 -4.22 -1.09 -4.48
C TYR A 82 -5.55 -1.80 -4.21
N THR A 83 -6.65 -1.23 -4.69
CA THR A 83 -7.98 -1.86 -4.60
C THR A 83 -8.02 -3.15 -5.42
N LEU A 84 -7.50 -3.14 -6.66
CA LEU A 84 -7.44 -4.33 -7.52
C LEU A 84 -6.57 -5.42 -6.91
N ASP A 85 -5.39 -5.06 -6.40
CA ASP A 85 -4.46 -5.97 -5.72
C ASP A 85 -5.12 -6.66 -4.51
N LYS A 86 -5.79 -5.89 -3.65
CA LYS A 86 -6.46 -6.44 -2.46
C LYS A 86 -7.75 -7.19 -2.79
N LEU A 87 -8.49 -6.78 -3.81
CA LEU A 87 -9.64 -7.56 -4.30
C LEU A 87 -9.17 -8.92 -4.80
N GLN A 88 -8.08 -8.97 -5.57
CA GLN A 88 -7.51 -10.23 -6.02
C GLN A 88 -7.09 -11.12 -4.84
N LEU A 89 -6.42 -10.55 -3.82
CA LEU A 89 -6.03 -11.28 -2.61
C LEU A 89 -7.24 -11.87 -1.86
N ILE A 90 -8.34 -11.12 -1.76
CA ILE A 90 -9.55 -11.55 -1.02
C ILE A 90 -10.35 -12.58 -1.81
N LEU A 91 -10.42 -12.42 -3.14
CA LEU A 91 -11.16 -13.34 -4.02
C LEU A 91 -10.43 -14.67 -4.18
N ASP A 92 -9.09 -14.66 -4.19
CA ASP A 92 -8.28 -15.87 -4.30
C ASP A 92 -7.90 -16.44 -2.93
N ARG A 93 -8.88 -17.08 -2.28
CA ARG A 93 -8.69 -17.71 -0.97
C ARG A 93 -7.63 -18.82 -1.00
N MET A 94 -7.48 -19.51 -2.13
CA MET A 94 -6.53 -20.63 -2.24
C MET A 94 -5.08 -20.13 -2.20
N ALA A 95 -4.81 -19.03 -2.91
CA ALA A 95 -3.52 -18.35 -2.85
C ALA A 95 -3.18 -17.84 -1.45
N LEU A 96 -4.19 -17.24 -0.80
CA LEU A 96 -4.04 -16.68 0.54
C LEU A 96 -3.74 -17.78 1.57
N GLU A 97 -4.48 -18.89 1.55
CA GLU A 97 -4.21 -20.05 2.42
C GLU A 97 -2.81 -20.63 2.19
N THR A 98 -2.39 -20.75 0.92
CA THR A 98 -1.04 -21.23 0.59
C THR A 98 0.04 -20.30 1.13
N PHE A 99 -0.15 -18.99 1.02
CA PHE A 99 0.76 -17.99 1.56
C PHE A 99 0.82 -18.02 3.10
N ILE A 100 -0.33 -18.15 3.76
CA ILE A 100 -0.43 -18.27 5.22
C ILE A 100 0.29 -19.53 5.69
N LYS A 101 0.02 -20.68 5.07
CA LYS A 101 0.67 -21.96 5.40
C LYS A 101 2.18 -21.88 5.19
N ALA A 102 2.64 -21.29 4.08
CA ALA A 102 4.06 -21.08 3.84
C ALA A 102 4.72 -20.20 4.92
N ARG A 103 4.00 -19.22 5.49
CA ARG A 103 4.50 -18.38 6.59
C ARG A 103 4.36 -18.98 7.97
N MET A 104 3.40 -19.87 8.18
CA MET A 104 3.23 -20.58 9.43
C MET A 104 4.11 -21.82 9.54
N SER A 105 4.59 -22.35 8.42
CA SER A 105 5.48 -23.51 8.36
C SER A 105 6.64 -23.39 9.35
N GLY A 106 6.67 -24.30 10.33
CA GLY A 106 7.68 -24.34 11.40
C GLY A 106 7.24 -23.70 12.72
N PHE A 107 6.13 -22.96 12.76
CA PHE A 107 5.58 -22.31 13.96
C PHE A 107 4.15 -22.78 14.32
N GLU A 108 3.58 -23.70 13.55
CA GLU A 108 2.19 -24.18 13.70
C GLU A 108 1.86 -24.63 15.13
N SER A 109 2.71 -25.44 15.75
CA SER A 109 2.48 -25.95 17.11
C SER A 109 2.51 -24.83 18.17
N GLN A 110 3.40 -23.84 18.02
CA GLN A 110 3.46 -22.68 18.90
C GLN A 110 2.23 -21.79 18.73
N LEU A 111 1.81 -21.52 17.50
CA LEU A 111 0.64 -20.69 17.21
C LEU A 111 -0.65 -21.36 17.71
N GLN A 112 -0.82 -22.66 17.46
CA GLN A 112 -1.96 -23.43 17.95
C GLN A 112 -2.02 -23.48 19.48
N SER A 113 -0.87 -23.57 20.16
CA SER A 113 -0.82 -23.52 21.64
C SER A 113 -1.27 -22.19 22.23
N GLN A 114 -1.23 -21.11 21.44
CA GLN A 114 -1.71 -19.79 21.81
C GLN A 114 -3.16 -19.53 21.35
N GLY A 115 -3.83 -20.53 20.77
CA GLY A 115 -5.19 -20.41 20.24
C GLY A 115 -5.27 -19.66 18.91
N ILE A 116 -4.14 -19.46 18.22
CA ILE A 116 -4.09 -18.82 16.91
C ILE A 116 -4.24 -19.92 15.85
N ASP A 117 -5.38 -19.94 15.18
CA ASP A 117 -5.67 -20.84 14.07
C ASP A 117 -5.55 -20.14 12.69
N GLU A 118 -5.49 -20.93 11.63
CA GLU A 118 -5.42 -20.42 10.25
C GLU A 118 -6.63 -19.53 9.91
N THR A 119 -7.80 -19.83 10.48
CA THR A 119 -9.04 -19.07 10.28
C THR A 119 -8.91 -17.65 10.80
N LEU A 120 -8.41 -17.47 12.02
CA LEU A 120 -8.23 -16.17 12.66
C LEU A 120 -7.20 -15.33 11.91
N ILE A 121 -6.10 -15.94 11.47
CA ILE A 121 -5.09 -15.27 10.64
C ILE A 121 -5.70 -14.82 9.30
N THR A 122 -6.46 -15.69 8.64
CA THR A 122 -7.13 -15.38 7.38
C THR A 122 -8.11 -14.22 7.55
N GLN A 123 -8.95 -14.25 8.58
CA GLN A 123 -9.88 -13.16 8.89
C GLN A 123 -9.15 -11.85 9.17
N ALA A 124 -8.05 -11.89 9.93
CA ALA A 124 -7.24 -10.72 10.22
C ALA A 124 -6.64 -10.11 8.95
N ILE A 125 -6.11 -10.93 8.03
CA ILE A 125 -5.56 -10.47 6.76
C ILE A 125 -6.64 -9.84 5.88
N VAL A 126 -7.81 -10.47 5.77
CA VAL A 126 -8.94 -9.94 4.98
C VAL A 126 -9.43 -8.61 5.58
N LEU A 127 -9.61 -8.54 6.90
CA LEU A 127 -10.03 -7.32 7.57
C LEU A 127 -9.00 -6.20 7.35
N MET A 128 -7.71 -6.51 7.51
CA MET A 128 -6.64 -5.56 7.27
C MET A 128 -6.63 -5.08 5.81
N ALA A 129 -6.81 -5.97 4.84
CA ALA A 129 -6.91 -5.61 3.44
C ALA A 129 -8.07 -4.63 3.17
N VAL A 130 -9.25 -4.89 3.74
CA VAL A 130 -10.42 -4.00 3.63
C VAL A 130 -10.15 -2.64 4.27
N VAL A 131 -9.63 -2.62 5.49
CA VAL A 131 -9.31 -1.37 6.22
C VAL A 131 -8.31 -0.53 5.43
N VAL A 132 -7.25 -1.15 4.91
CA VAL A 132 -6.23 -0.45 4.12
C VAL A 132 -6.83 0.14 2.85
N VAL A 133 -7.68 -0.61 2.13
CA VAL A 133 -8.38 -0.09 0.94
C VAL A 133 -9.26 1.11 1.32
N LEU A 134 -10.02 1.04 2.41
CA LEU A 134 -10.83 2.16 2.90
C LEU A 134 -9.97 3.37 3.28
N CYS A 135 -8.81 3.17 3.90
CA CYS A 135 -7.87 4.24 4.21
C CYS A 135 -7.35 4.94 2.94
N TRP A 136 -7.01 4.18 1.90
CA TRP A 136 -6.58 4.73 0.61
C TRP A 136 -7.69 5.54 -0.07
N TRP A 137 -8.92 5.03 -0.09
CA TRP A 137 -10.07 5.77 -0.59
C TRP A 137 -10.37 7.02 0.23
N GLY A 138 -10.23 6.96 1.56
CA GLY A 138 -10.33 8.12 2.44
C GLY A 138 -9.27 9.18 2.12
N PHE A 139 -8.03 8.76 1.84
CA PHE A 139 -6.96 9.65 1.43
C PHE A 139 -7.19 10.24 0.04
N ALA A 140 -7.68 9.46 -0.92
CA ALA A 140 -8.06 9.94 -2.25
C ALA A 140 -9.19 10.98 -2.18
N LEU A 141 -10.22 10.74 -1.36
CA LEU A 141 -11.31 11.67 -1.13
C LEU A 141 -10.81 12.96 -0.45
N TYR A 142 -9.93 12.85 0.55
CA TYR A 142 -9.27 14.01 1.15
C TYR A 142 -8.49 14.82 0.11
N THR A 143 -7.77 14.13 -0.78
CA THR A 143 -7.02 14.73 -1.89
C THR A 143 -7.93 15.47 -2.87
N TRP A 144 -9.09 14.90 -3.17
CA TRP A 144 -10.14 15.55 -3.96
C TRP A 144 -10.66 16.84 -3.32
N TRP A 145 -10.99 16.80 -2.02
CA TRP A 145 -11.47 17.98 -1.30
C TRP A 145 -10.38 19.07 -1.28
N ARG A 146 -9.13 18.69 -1.02
CA ARG A 146 -8.00 19.63 -0.93
C ARG A 146 -7.27 19.84 -2.26
N ARG A 147 -7.94 19.63 -3.40
CA ARG A 147 -7.35 19.77 -4.75
C ARG A 147 -6.70 21.13 -5.03
N ASP A 148 -7.13 22.19 -4.35
CA ASP A 148 -6.55 23.54 -4.46
C ASP A 148 -5.06 23.59 -4.08
N TYR A 149 -4.61 22.61 -3.29
CA TYR A 149 -3.19 22.39 -3.01
C TYR A 149 -2.36 22.26 -4.30
N PHE A 150 -2.90 21.59 -5.33
CA PHE A 150 -2.20 21.23 -6.56
C PHE A 150 -2.39 22.23 -7.72
N LYS A 151 -3.15 23.32 -7.52
CA LYS A 151 -3.56 24.22 -8.61
C LYS A 151 -2.47 25.19 -9.09
N ASP A 152 -1.56 25.61 -8.22
CA ASP A 152 -0.66 26.76 -8.50
C ASP A 152 0.73 26.33 -9.02
N ASN A 153 1.04 25.04 -9.02
CA ASN A 153 2.34 24.51 -9.46
C ASN A 153 2.23 23.74 -10.79
N GLY A 154 1.39 24.25 -11.70
CA GLY A 154 1.18 23.71 -13.05
C GLY A 154 2.12 24.34 -14.05
#